data_AF-A0A8S3QU64-F1
#
_entry.id   AF-A0A8S3QU64-F1
#
_cell.length_a   1.000
_cell.length_b   1.000
_cell.length_c   1.000
_cell.angle_alpha   90.00
_cell.angle_beta   90.00
_cell.angle_gamma   90.00
#
_symmetry.space_group_name_H-M   'P 1'
#
loop_
_entity.id
_entity.type
_entity.pdbx_description
1 polymer ?
#
loop_
_entity_poly.entity_id
_entity_poly.type
_entity_poly.pdbx_seq_one_letter_code
_entity_poly.pdbx_strand_id
1 'polypeptide(L)'
;MKTTEITEKEMTWAESRRQALKALISICNTVGVDPNGSSSDVICKENLPEIYDSLFIAMRDYTLDSRGDVGAWVREASMTGLHDLTSMVVNKDPHYCLHKCKYDTCTDITKLDIQLCILFEDPAIFSVAYYSRPVSPFVQDTVNVLYVYRSSNIFCCLLQQACEKIDRTRSHAGLIFSQLLYHKPEIPNIPHREELEKIFPKSEIEDINWAAPSDTFPRFSQLLGCESYAYNVLLGFTVSVGGITESLVKFSSTSMETYLRKIQKVEQQLHKVSIPLLKMLDQLLSKGSFDVLATDTSNTFPIDIFELTKKEILRSGDPHKLMASADVFCGLLHFGEATRKKSLTQLLILVCHKYPRVRKTTANKLYEALVTYDDVVPDEVLDDVMTMLSETVWDNDLSEVRKIRNDLCDMIGILKPVVVAKSKTSDTKTETPDR
;
A
#
# COMPACT_ATOMS: atom_id res chain seq x y z
N MET A 1 -27.19 11.90 -18.36
CA MET A 1 -26.36 12.21 -17.17
C MET A 1 -24.99 12.83 -17.47
N LYS A 2 -24.66 13.18 -18.72
CA LYS A 2 -23.38 13.86 -19.08
C LYS A 2 -23.19 15.26 -18.50
N THR A 3 -24.21 15.84 -17.86
CA THR A 3 -24.20 17.20 -17.31
C THR A 3 -23.33 17.35 -16.07
N THR A 4 -22.87 16.26 -15.46
CA THR A 4 -21.93 16.28 -14.32
C THR A 4 -20.48 16.13 -14.76
N GLU A 5 -20.23 15.73 -16.01
CA GLU A 5 -18.88 15.63 -16.56
C GLU A 5 -18.32 17.01 -16.88
N ILE A 6 -17.04 17.22 -16.59
CA ILE A 6 -16.37 18.49 -16.88
C ILE A 6 -15.70 18.36 -18.23
N THR A 7 -16.16 19.13 -19.20
CA THR A 7 -15.45 19.33 -20.48
C THR A 7 -14.71 20.67 -20.45
N GLU A 8 -13.67 20.84 -21.28
CA GLU A 8 -12.91 22.10 -21.38
C GLU A 8 -13.81 23.31 -21.67
N LYS A 9 -14.92 23.13 -22.37
CA LYS A 9 -15.88 24.19 -22.70
C LYS A 9 -16.81 24.55 -21.53
N GLU A 10 -17.03 23.63 -20.60
CA GLU A 10 -18.03 23.75 -19.54
C GLU A 10 -17.41 24.02 -18.17
N MET A 11 -16.09 24.25 -18.09
CA MET A 11 -15.40 24.56 -16.83
C MET A 11 -16.07 25.72 -16.07
N THR A 12 -16.62 26.73 -16.74
CA THR A 12 -17.26 27.89 -16.05
C THR A 12 -18.66 27.61 -15.49
N TRP A 13 -19.25 26.44 -15.73
CA TRP A 13 -20.68 26.16 -15.47
C TRP A 13 -20.96 25.43 -14.15
N ALA A 14 -20.11 25.62 -13.13
CA ALA A 14 -20.26 24.96 -11.82
C ALA A 14 -21.66 25.15 -11.20
N GLU A 15 -22.23 26.35 -11.26
CA GLU A 15 -23.58 26.59 -10.72
C GLU A 15 -24.66 25.82 -11.51
N SER A 16 -24.52 25.69 -12.82
CA SER A 16 -25.46 24.90 -13.62
C SER A 16 -25.38 23.41 -13.27
N ARG A 17 -24.16 22.87 -13.08
CA ARG A 17 -23.96 21.48 -12.62
C ARG A 17 -24.57 21.26 -11.24
N ARG A 18 -24.36 22.20 -10.31
CA ARG A 18 -24.98 22.17 -8.98
C ARG A 18 -26.50 22.14 -9.05
N GLN A 19 -27.13 23.00 -9.87
CA GLN A 19 -28.58 23.02 -10.02
C GLN A 19 -29.10 21.74 -10.69
N ALA A 20 -28.37 21.18 -11.65
CA ALA A 20 -28.71 19.90 -12.27
C ALA A 20 -28.71 18.74 -11.25
N LEU A 21 -27.73 18.71 -10.34
CA LEU A 21 -27.71 17.72 -9.24
C LEU A 21 -28.91 17.87 -8.31
N LYS A 22 -29.23 19.11 -7.90
CA LYS A 22 -30.40 19.37 -7.07
C LYS A 22 -31.70 18.94 -7.75
N ALA A 23 -31.84 19.22 -9.04
CA ALA A 23 -33.00 18.80 -9.82
C ALA A 23 -33.09 17.27 -9.91
N LEU A 24 -31.96 16.58 -10.17
CA LEU A 24 -31.90 15.13 -10.19
C LEU A 24 -32.37 14.51 -8.87
N ILE A 25 -31.90 15.03 -7.73
CA ILE A 25 -32.32 14.54 -6.41
C ILE A 25 -33.77 14.89 -6.11
N SER A 26 -34.25 16.06 -6.52
CA SER A 26 -35.67 16.40 -6.41
C SER A 26 -36.57 15.45 -7.22
N ILE A 27 -36.14 15.06 -8.43
CA ILE A 27 -36.84 14.04 -9.22
C ILE A 27 -36.83 12.72 -8.46
N CYS A 28 -35.68 12.30 -7.93
CA CYS A 28 -35.57 11.06 -7.15
C CYS A 28 -36.57 11.03 -5.98
N ASN A 29 -36.60 12.10 -5.18
CA ASN A 29 -37.54 12.25 -4.07
C ASN A 29 -39.02 12.20 -4.50
N THR A 30 -39.33 12.70 -5.70
CA THR A 30 -40.71 12.74 -6.22
C THR A 30 -41.18 11.39 -6.73
N VAL A 31 -40.34 10.68 -7.48
CA VAL A 31 -40.71 9.39 -8.11
C VAL A 31 -40.59 8.22 -7.13
N GLY A 32 -39.71 8.33 -6.12
CA GLY A 32 -39.49 7.30 -5.12
C GLY A 32 -38.73 6.08 -5.63
N VAL A 33 -38.49 5.13 -4.73
CA VAL A 33 -37.73 3.89 -4.99
C VAL A 33 -38.67 2.70 -5.00
N ASP A 34 -38.64 1.93 -6.09
CA ASP A 34 -39.26 0.61 -6.18
C ASP A 34 -38.35 -0.33 -7.00
N PRO A 35 -37.67 -1.29 -6.36
CA PRO A 35 -36.78 -2.25 -7.02
C PRO A 35 -37.42 -3.07 -8.15
N ASN A 36 -38.74 -3.21 -8.15
CA ASN A 36 -39.48 -4.02 -9.12
C ASN A 36 -40.29 -3.17 -10.10
N GLY A 37 -40.21 -1.84 -10.00
CA GLY A 37 -40.94 -0.93 -10.87
C GLY A 37 -40.23 -0.67 -12.20
N SER A 38 -40.91 0.07 -13.08
CA SER A 38 -40.38 0.46 -14.39
C SER A 38 -39.39 1.62 -14.29
N SER A 39 -38.30 1.56 -15.05
CA SER A 39 -37.29 2.63 -15.11
C SER A 39 -37.80 3.97 -15.66
N SER A 40 -39.00 3.98 -16.26
CA SER A 40 -39.69 5.20 -16.72
C SER A 40 -40.39 5.97 -15.60
N ASP A 41 -40.74 5.31 -14.50
CA ASP A 41 -41.72 5.83 -13.54
C ASP A 41 -41.14 5.98 -12.13
N VAL A 42 -40.13 5.16 -11.78
CA VAL A 42 -39.54 5.08 -10.43
C VAL A 42 -38.04 4.80 -10.50
N ILE A 43 -37.35 4.92 -9.36
CA ILE A 43 -35.97 4.47 -9.22
C ILE A 43 -35.95 2.94 -9.01
N CYS A 44 -35.37 2.23 -9.96
CA CYS A 44 -35.30 0.77 -10.04
C CYS A 44 -33.85 0.29 -10.33
N LYS A 45 -33.65 -1.03 -10.47
CA LYS A 45 -32.30 -1.63 -10.53
C LYS A 45 -31.51 -1.14 -11.74
N GLU A 46 -32.23 -0.80 -12.80
CA GLU A 46 -31.72 -0.43 -14.10
C GLU A 46 -31.17 1.00 -14.12
N ASN A 47 -31.87 1.95 -13.50
CA ASN A 47 -31.50 3.38 -13.54
C ASN A 47 -30.70 3.85 -12.31
N LEU A 48 -30.79 3.14 -11.17
CA LEU A 48 -30.09 3.51 -9.93
C LEU A 48 -28.56 3.63 -10.07
N PRO A 49 -27.84 2.71 -10.77
CA PRO A 49 -26.39 2.85 -10.95
C PRO A 49 -26.01 4.17 -11.61
N GLU A 50 -26.72 4.58 -12.66
CA GLU A 50 -26.40 5.81 -13.40
C GLU A 50 -26.61 7.07 -12.56
N ILE A 51 -27.63 7.06 -11.67
CA ILE A 51 -27.87 8.14 -10.71
C ILE A 51 -26.68 8.27 -9.75
N TYR A 52 -26.25 7.16 -9.15
CA TYR A 52 -25.08 7.15 -8.28
C TYR A 52 -23.79 7.57 -9.00
N ASP A 53 -23.56 7.05 -10.19
CA ASP A 53 -22.37 7.37 -11.00
C ASP A 53 -22.31 8.88 -11.29
N SER A 54 -23.45 9.52 -11.56
CA SER A 54 -23.53 10.97 -11.75
C SER A 54 -23.11 11.75 -10.51
N LEU A 55 -23.52 11.29 -9.32
CA LEU A 55 -23.14 11.88 -8.04
C LEU A 55 -21.63 11.67 -7.78
N PHE A 56 -21.10 10.46 -8.01
CA PHE A 56 -19.67 10.20 -7.85
C PHE A 56 -18.79 11.00 -8.81
N ILE A 57 -19.22 11.20 -10.06
CA ILE A 57 -18.52 12.09 -11.01
C ILE A 57 -18.50 13.52 -10.44
N ALA A 58 -19.62 14.02 -9.94
CA ALA A 58 -19.71 15.35 -9.35
C ALA A 58 -18.84 15.54 -8.08
N MET A 59 -18.53 14.47 -7.34
CA MET A 59 -17.60 14.51 -6.20
C MET A 59 -16.15 14.82 -6.61
N ARG A 60 -15.83 14.74 -7.91
CA ARG A 60 -14.51 15.04 -8.48
C ARG A 60 -14.43 16.44 -9.09
N ASP A 61 -15.45 17.28 -8.90
CA ASP A 61 -15.46 18.63 -9.45
C ASP A 61 -14.58 19.57 -8.63
N TYR A 62 -13.34 19.79 -9.09
CA TYR A 62 -12.37 20.73 -8.52
C TYR A 62 -12.20 21.99 -9.38
N THR A 63 -13.27 22.41 -10.06
CA THR A 63 -13.27 23.60 -10.91
C THR A 63 -12.89 24.85 -10.11
N LEU A 64 -11.98 25.65 -10.67
CA LEU A 64 -11.56 26.94 -10.12
C LEU A 64 -12.03 28.09 -11.00
N ASP A 65 -12.43 29.20 -10.38
CA ASP A 65 -12.59 30.50 -11.05
C ASP A 65 -11.96 31.63 -10.21
N SER A 66 -12.20 32.89 -10.58
CA SER A 66 -11.67 34.06 -9.86
C SER A 66 -12.10 34.17 -8.39
N ARG A 67 -13.13 33.43 -7.98
CA ARG A 67 -13.63 33.34 -6.60
C ARG A 67 -13.02 32.17 -5.82
N GLY A 68 -12.20 31.35 -6.46
CA GLY A 68 -11.57 30.17 -5.88
C GLY A 68 -12.22 28.86 -6.33
N ASP A 69 -12.35 27.88 -5.42
CA ASP A 69 -12.91 26.56 -5.69
C ASP A 69 -14.43 26.61 -5.75
N VAL A 70 -14.96 26.91 -6.94
CA VAL A 70 -16.41 26.88 -7.22
C VAL A 70 -16.93 25.46 -7.44
N GLY A 71 -16.05 24.52 -7.74
CA GLY A 71 -16.35 23.08 -7.77
C GLY A 71 -16.84 22.56 -6.42
N ALA A 72 -16.40 23.17 -5.31
CA ALA A 72 -16.88 22.83 -3.97
C ALA A 72 -18.41 22.89 -3.84
N TRP A 73 -19.10 23.79 -4.55
CA TRP A 73 -20.57 23.85 -4.52
C TRP A 73 -21.23 22.64 -5.19
N VAL A 74 -20.58 22.11 -6.23
CA VAL A 74 -21.01 20.91 -6.95
C VAL A 74 -20.76 19.69 -6.07
N ARG A 75 -19.57 19.58 -5.45
CA ARG A 75 -19.24 18.51 -4.50
C ARG A 75 -20.20 18.50 -3.31
N GLU A 76 -20.50 19.65 -2.72
CA GLU A 76 -21.47 19.76 -1.61
C GLU A 76 -22.90 19.35 -2.00
N ALA A 77 -23.37 19.76 -3.19
CA ALA A 77 -24.66 19.31 -3.70
C ALA A 77 -24.68 17.80 -3.96
N SER A 78 -23.56 17.25 -4.44
CA SER A 78 -23.41 15.81 -4.63
C SER A 78 -23.40 15.04 -3.32
N MET A 79 -22.70 15.52 -2.29
CA MET A 79 -22.71 14.91 -0.96
C MET A 79 -24.13 14.81 -0.40
N THR A 80 -24.91 15.90 -0.46
CA THR A 80 -26.32 15.88 -0.07
C THR A 80 -27.14 14.90 -0.91
N GLY A 81 -26.90 14.85 -2.23
CA GLY A 81 -27.57 13.89 -3.09
C GLY A 81 -27.24 12.44 -2.77
N LEU A 82 -25.98 12.13 -2.44
CA LEU A 82 -25.56 10.82 -1.98
C LEU A 82 -26.24 10.44 -0.66
N HIS A 83 -26.35 11.39 0.28
CA HIS A 83 -27.08 11.19 1.53
C HIS A 83 -28.56 10.84 1.27
N ASP A 84 -29.26 11.70 0.54
CA ASP A 84 -30.71 11.59 0.35
C ASP A 84 -31.07 10.32 -0.44
N LEU A 85 -30.37 10.08 -1.56
CA LEU A 85 -30.59 8.89 -2.38
C LEU A 85 -30.30 7.62 -1.60
N THR A 86 -29.18 7.57 -0.88
CA THR A 86 -28.82 6.37 -0.09
C THR A 86 -29.83 6.13 1.03
N SER A 87 -30.27 7.17 1.72
CA SER A 87 -31.30 7.06 2.74
C SER A 87 -32.61 6.52 2.16
N MET A 88 -33.06 7.03 1.01
CA MET A 88 -34.27 6.52 0.33
C MET A 88 -34.15 5.04 -0.06
N VAL A 89 -33.01 4.65 -0.64
CA VAL A 89 -32.75 3.29 -1.11
C VAL A 89 -32.71 2.32 0.07
N VAL A 90 -31.97 2.66 1.15
CA VAL A 90 -31.87 1.83 2.36
C VAL A 90 -33.20 1.74 3.10
N ASN A 91 -33.96 2.83 3.18
CA ASN A 91 -35.28 2.83 3.83
C ASN A 91 -36.29 1.93 3.09
N LYS A 92 -36.14 1.78 1.77
CA LYS A 92 -36.98 0.89 0.98
C LYS A 92 -36.56 -0.57 1.13
N ASP A 93 -35.28 -0.86 0.96
CA ASP A 93 -34.66 -2.17 1.16
C ASP A 93 -33.15 -2.00 1.38
N PRO A 94 -32.61 -2.31 2.58
CA PRO A 94 -31.19 -2.19 2.86
C PRO A 94 -30.30 -2.98 1.89
N HIS A 95 -30.76 -4.16 1.44
CA HIS A 95 -30.00 -5.01 0.51
C HIS A 95 -29.99 -4.47 -0.93
N TYR A 96 -30.83 -3.48 -1.22
CA TYR A 96 -30.92 -2.83 -2.52
C TYR A 96 -29.72 -1.90 -2.80
N CYS A 97 -29.11 -1.35 -1.74
CA CYS A 97 -27.84 -0.62 -1.79
C CYS A 97 -26.62 -1.47 -2.21
N LEU A 98 -26.76 -2.80 -2.23
CA LEU A 98 -25.64 -3.74 -2.44
C LEU A 98 -25.23 -3.96 -3.90
N HIS A 99 -25.99 -3.46 -4.87
CA HIS A 99 -25.70 -3.75 -6.28
C HIS A 99 -24.49 -2.96 -6.79
N LYS A 100 -23.76 -3.58 -7.73
CA LYS A 100 -22.49 -3.14 -8.33
C LYS A 100 -22.52 -1.65 -8.76
N CYS A 101 -21.42 -0.93 -8.56
CA CYS A 101 -21.15 0.33 -9.26
C CYS A 101 -20.31 0.06 -10.51
N LYS A 102 -20.56 0.80 -11.60
CA LYS A 102 -19.70 0.75 -12.80
C LYS A 102 -18.38 1.50 -12.58
N TYR A 103 -18.40 2.50 -11.69
CA TYR A 103 -17.24 3.32 -11.40
C TYR A 103 -16.58 2.89 -10.10
N ASP A 104 -15.31 2.59 -10.24
CA ASP A 104 -14.43 2.27 -9.14
C ASP A 104 -13.67 3.53 -8.73
N THR A 105 -13.81 3.96 -7.48
CA THR A 105 -12.85 4.91 -6.89
C THR A 105 -11.65 4.19 -6.27
N CYS A 106 -11.68 2.86 -6.19
CA CYS A 106 -10.67 2.04 -5.52
C CYS A 106 -9.80 1.22 -6.51
N THR A 107 -10.29 0.84 -7.70
CA THR A 107 -9.58 -0.11 -8.60
C THR A 107 -8.79 0.47 -9.76
N ASP A 108 -8.66 1.79 -9.94
CA ASP A 108 -7.48 2.30 -10.67
C ASP A 108 -6.17 1.90 -9.94
N ILE A 109 -6.28 1.34 -8.72
CA ILE A 109 -5.18 0.86 -7.87
C ILE A 109 -5.07 -0.68 -7.86
N THR A 110 -5.77 -1.44 -8.71
CA THR A 110 -5.49 -2.89 -8.77
C THR A 110 -4.21 -3.25 -9.54
N LYS A 111 -3.41 -2.28 -10.03
CA LYS A 111 -2.06 -2.61 -10.58
C LYS A 111 -0.95 -1.54 -10.73
N LEU A 112 -1.09 -0.29 -10.29
CA LEU A 112 -0.01 0.75 -10.30
C LEU A 112 -0.18 1.55 -8.98
N ASP A 113 0.77 1.76 -8.05
CA ASP A 113 2.03 2.51 -8.21
C ASP A 113 3.07 2.29 -7.08
N ILE A 114 2.82 1.44 -6.07
CA ILE A 114 3.77 1.27 -4.94
C ILE A 114 5.05 0.50 -5.33
N GLN A 115 5.00 -0.32 -6.39
CA GLN A 115 6.20 -0.97 -6.93
C GLN A 115 6.96 -0.12 -7.97
N LEU A 116 6.37 0.97 -8.50
CA LEU A 116 6.86 1.63 -9.73
C LEU A 116 7.35 3.08 -9.58
N CYS A 117 6.95 3.85 -8.56
CA CYS A 117 7.51 5.20 -8.36
C CYS A 117 8.82 5.26 -7.55
N ILE A 118 9.27 4.13 -6.96
CA ILE A 118 10.44 4.13 -6.07
C ILE A 118 11.70 3.54 -6.70
N LEU A 119 11.68 2.92 -7.90
CA LEU A 119 12.90 2.26 -8.40
C LEU A 119 13.53 2.71 -9.72
N PHE A 120 12.90 2.84 -10.90
CA PHE A 120 13.71 3.16 -12.11
C PHE A 120 12.99 3.91 -13.23
N GLU A 121 13.74 4.84 -13.83
CA GLU A 121 13.47 5.56 -15.08
C GLU A 121 13.22 4.58 -16.26
N ASP A 122 12.17 4.84 -17.06
CA ASP A 122 12.01 4.63 -18.54
C ASP A 122 10.60 4.11 -18.95
N PRO A 123 9.79 4.88 -19.73
CA PRO A 123 8.42 4.54 -20.13
C PRO A 123 8.21 3.47 -21.23
N ALA A 124 9.25 2.89 -21.85
CA ALA A 124 9.08 2.13 -23.11
C ALA A 124 8.65 0.64 -23.01
N ILE A 125 8.64 0.01 -21.82
CA ILE A 125 8.49 -1.46 -21.69
C ILE A 125 7.01 -1.94 -21.55
N PHE A 126 6.05 -1.02 -21.43
CA PHE A 126 4.68 -1.36 -21.03
C PHE A 126 3.82 -2.11 -22.07
N SER A 127 4.23 -2.22 -23.34
CA SER A 127 3.32 -2.65 -24.42
C SER A 127 3.32 -4.14 -24.81
N VAL A 128 4.20 -5.01 -24.30
CA VAL A 128 4.42 -6.34 -24.93
C VAL A 128 3.98 -7.56 -24.08
N ALA A 129 3.82 -7.46 -22.77
CA ALA A 129 3.67 -8.67 -21.93
C ALA A 129 2.22 -9.16 -21.65
N TYR A 130 1.19 -8.38 -21.99
CA TYR A 130 -0.16 -8.61 -21.44
C TYR A 130 -1.15 -9.37 -22.34
N TYR A 131 -0.79 -9.69 -23.58
CA TYR A 131 -1.74 -10.25 -24.57
C TYR A 131 -1.58 -11.73 -24.91
N SER A 132 -0.80 -12.53 -24.18
CA SER A 132 -0.57 -13.92 -24.60
C SER A 132 -0.29 -14.89 -23.45
N ARG A 133 -1.32 -15.27 -22.67
CA ARG A 133 -1.42 -16.60 -22.00
C ARG A 133 -2.80 -16.81 -21.37
N PRO A 134 -3.38 -18.04 -21.45
CA PRO A 134 -4.69 -18.34 -20.88
C PRO A 134 -4.59 -18.56 -19.37
N VAL A 135 -5.57 -18.05 -18.61
CA VAL A 135 -5.56 -18.02 -17.14
C VAL A 135 -6.43 -19.14 -16.57
N SER A 136 -5.94 -19.78 -15.49
CA SER A 136 -6.54 -20.92 -14.77
C SER A 136 -7.91 -20.58 -14.10
N PRO A 137 -8.83 -21.56 -13.96
CA PRO A 137 -10.15 -21.38 -13.33
C PRO A 137 -10.13 -20.85 -11.89
N PHE A 138 -9.02 -20.99 -11.16
CA PHE A 138 -8.89 -20.47 -9.78
C PHE A 138 -8.88 -18.93 -9.73
N VAL A 139 -8.49 -18.27 -10.82
CA VAL A 139 -8.52 -16.80 -10.94
C VAL A 139 -9.95 -16.30 -11.19
N GLN A 140 -10.86 -17.15 -11.65
CA GLN A 140 -12.26 -16.77 -11.85
C GLN A 140 -12.96 -16.42 -10.52
N ASP A 141 -12.59 -17.10 -9.43
CA ASP A 141 -13.05 -16.77 -8.08
C ASP A 141 -12.34 -15.52 -7.50
N THR A 142 -11.10 -15.24 -7.92
CA THR A 142 -10.41 -13.98 -7.57
C THR A 142 -10.98 -12.78 -8.33
N VAL A 143 -11.54 -12.98 -9.53
CA VAL A 143 -12.23 -11.93 -10.30
C VAL A 143 -13.58 -11.58 -9.66
N ASN A 144 -14.15 -12.43 -8.80
CA ASN A 144 -15.28 -12.07 -7.94
C ASN A 144 -14.87 -11.18 -6.73
N VAL A 145 -13.57 -10.88 -6.55
CA VAL A 145 -13.05 -9.99 -5.50
C VAL A 145 -13.00 -8.51 -5.96
N LEU A 146 -13.33 -8.22 -7.23
CA LEU A 146 -13.40 -6.88 -7.81
C LEU A 146 -14.79 -6.22 -7.69
N TYR A 147 -15.54 -6.52 -6.63
CA TYR A 147 -16.83 -5.85 -6.37
C TYR A 147 -16.69 -4.80 -5.27
N VAL A 148 -16.55 -3.53 -5.65
CA VAL A 148 -16.65 -2.41 -4.71
C VAL A 148 -18.13 -2.10 -4.47
N TYR A 149 -18.56 -2.26 -3.22
CA TYR A 149 -19.92 -1.90 -2.80
C TYR A 149 -20.13 -0.38 -2.89
N ARG A 150 -21.33 0.06 -3.26
CA ARG A 150 -21.69 1.49 -3.31
C ARG A 150 -21.40 2.22 -2.00
N SER A 151 -21.64 1.55 -0.87
CA SER A 151 -21.29 2.01 0.47
C SER A 151 -19.81 2.39 0.58
N SER A 152 -18.90 1.59 0.02
CA SER A 152 -17.47 1.90 0.01
C SER A 152 -17.18 3.23 -0.68
N ASN A 153 -17.67 3.42 -1.91
CA ASN A 153 -17.43 4.65 -2.68
C ASN A 153 -18.00 5.88 -1.97
N ILE A 154 -19.19 5.77 -1.38
CA ILE A 154 -19.82 6.85 -0.60
C ILE A 154 -18.90 7.27 0.55
N PHE A 155 -18.46 6.32 1.37
CA PHE A 155 -17.62 6.60 2.53
C PHE A 155 -16.24 7.12 2.12
N CYS A 156 -15.62 6.54 1.09
CA CYS A 156 -14.34 7.03 0.55
C CYS A 156 -14.42 8.49 0.10
N CYS A 157 -15.45 8.85 -0.69
CA CYS A 157 -15.61 10.22 -1.18
C CYS A 157 -15.92 11.20 -0.03
N LEU A 158 -16.75 10.81 0.94
CA LEU A 158 -17.06 11.65 2.10
C LEU A 158 -15.84 11.89 2.97
N LEU A 159 -15.06 10.85 3.27
CA LEU A 159 -13.84 10.96 4.08
C LEU A 159 -12.77 11.83 3.42
N GLN A 160 -12.64 11.76 2.10
CA GLN A 160 -11.79 12.70 1.35
C GLN A 160 -12.24 14.15 1.56
N GLN A 161 -13.52 14.44 1.33
CA GLN A 161 -14.07 15.79 1.49
C GLN A 161 -14.02 16.27 2.95
N ALA A 162 -14.10 15.35 3.93
CA ALA A 162 -13.97 15.68 5.34
C ALA A 162 -12.54 16.05 5.76
N CYS A 163 -11.54 15.74 4.91
CA CYS A 163 -10.14 16.10 5.11
C CYS A 163 -9.67 17.27 4.23
N GLU A 164 -10.57 17.91 3.47
CA GLU A 164 -10.26 18.98 2.50
C GLU A 164 -9.87 20.33 3.13
N LYS A 165 -9.40 21.26 2.31
CA LYS A 165 -8.93 22.58 2.77
C LYS A 165 -10.04 23.56 3.19
N ILE A 166 -11.28 23.35 2.75
CA ILE A 166 -12.40 24.29 2.95
C ILE A 166 -13.23 23.86 4.17
N ASP A 167 -13.32 24.73 5.18
CA ASP A 167 -14.03 24.46 6.45
C ASP A 167 -15.50 24.05 6.25
N ARG A 168 -16.22 24.76 5.36
CA ARG A 168 -17.62 24.46 5.04
C ARG A 168 -17.76 23.07 4.40
N THR A 169 -16.87 22.72 3.47
CA THR A 169 -16.89 21.43 2.79
C THR A 169 -16.59 20.30 3.78
N ARG A 170 -15.58 20.47 4.65
CA ARG A 170 -15.31 19.50 5.73
C ARG A 170 -16.50 19.33 6.66
N SER A 171 -17.12 20.44 7.06
CA SER A 171 -18.28 20.44 7.94
C SER A 171 -19.45 19.65 7.35
N HIS A 172 -19.76 19.91 6.08
CA HIS A 172 -20.83 19.24 5.36
C HIS A 172 -20.55 17.74 5.15
N ALA A 173 -19.31 17.40 4.77
CA ALA A 173 -18.89 16.02 4.59
C ALA A 173 -18.94 15.22 5.89
N GLY A 174 -18.43 15.79 6.99
CA GLY A 174 -18.43 15.18 8.32
C GLY A 174 -19.83 14.93 8.86
N LEU A 175 -20.75 15.88 8.68
CA LEU A 175 -22.15 15.73 9.05
C LEU A 175 -22.85 14.60 8.27
N ILE A 176 -22.65 14.55 6.95
CA ILE A 176 -23.26 13.50 6.13
C ILE A 176 -22.65 12.13 6.46
N PHE A 177 -21.34 12.08 6.66
CA PHE A 177 -20.65 10.87 7.10
C PHE A 177 -21.23 10.35 8.42
N SER A 178 -21.45 11.21 9.42
CA SER A 178 -22.00 10.79 10.71
C SER A 178 -23.45 10.28 10.61
N GLN A 179 -24.26 10.95 9.80
CA GLN A 179 -25.64 10.55 9.52
C GLN A 179 -25.72 9.19 8.84
N LEU A 180 -24.85 8.91 7.85
CA LEU A 180 -24.83 7.65 7.13
C LEU A 180 -24.22 6.50 7.95
N LEU A 181 -23.17 6.76 8.74
CA LEU A 181 -22.55 5.74 9.62
C LEU A 181 -23.56 5.16 10.61
N TYR A 182 -24.44 6.01 11.15
CA TYR A 182 -25.44 5.63 12.15
C TYR A 182 -26.88 5.65 11.62
N HIS A 183 -27.06 5.60 10.31
CA HIS A 183 -28.38 5.59 9.66
C HIS A 183 -29.22 4.38 10.14
N LYS A 184 -30.55 4.56 10.18
CA LYS A 184 -31.51 3.51 10.51
C LYS A 184 -32.61 3.48 9.43
N PRO A 185 -32.83 2.36 8.72
CA PRO A 185 -32.15 1.06 8.82
C PRO A 185 -30.65 1.13 8.51
N GLU A 186 -29.86 0.17 9.00
CA GLU A 186 -28.41 0.21 8.82
C GLU A 186 -28.01 0.07 7.35
N ILE A 187 -27.00 0.84 6.92
CA ILE A 187 -26.41 0.70 5.60
C ILE A 187 -25.50 -0.54 5.63
N PRO A 188 -25.76 -1.56 4.79
CA PRO A 188 -24.95 -2.76 4.79
C PRO A 188 -23.58 -2.53 4.13
N ASN A 189 -22.61 -3.38 4.50
CA ASN A 189 -21.27 -3.45 3.89
C ASN A 189 -20.51 -2.10 3.89
N ILE A 190 -20.63 -1.30 4.96
CA ILE A 190 -19.69 -0.20 5.20
C ILE A 190 -18.31 -0.82 5.50
N PRO A 191 -17.25 -0.51 4.73
CA PRO A 191 -15.91 -1.03 5.01
C PRO A 191 -15.41 -0.60 6.39
N HIS A 192 -14.70 -1.47 7.11
CA HIS A 192 -14.10 -1.18 8.42
C HIS A 192 -15.09 -0.52 9.41
N ARG A 193 -16.35 -0.96 9.44
CA ARG A 193 -17.41 -0.33 10.24
C ARG A 193 -17.07 -0.28 11.73
N GLU A 194 -16.54 -1.37 12.27
CA GLU A 194 -16.15 -1.43 13.69
C GLU A 194 -15.06 -0.40 14.02
N GLU A 195 -14.06 -0.24 13.15
CA GLU A 195 -13.03 0.78 13.29
C GLU A 195 -13.59 2.20 13.17
N LEU A 196 -14.51 2.45 12.22
CA LEU A 196 -15.18 3.75 12.09
C LEU A 196 -15.95 4.11 13.36
N GLU A 197 -16.75 3.18 13.90
CA GLU A 197 -17.52 3.39 15.14
C GLU A 197 -16.61 3.56 16.36
N LYS A 198 -15.42 2.96 16.36
CA LYS A 198 -14.41 3.18 17.40
C LYS A 198 -13.77 4.57 17.33
N ILE A 199 -13.50 5.07 16.13
CA ILE A 199 -12.87 6.39 15.92
C ILE A 199 -13.89 7.53 16.08
N PHE A 200 -15.13 7.27 15.70
CA PHE A 200 -16.25 8.21 15.78
C PHE A 200 -17.42 7.62 16.59
N PRO A 201 -17.27 7.45 17.92
CA PRO A 201 -18.33 6.85 18.73
C PRO A 201 -19.62 7.64 18.67
N LYS A 202 -20.77 6.95 18.61
CA LYS A 202 -22.09 7.58 18.55
C LYS A 202 -22.35 8.59 19.67
N SER A 203 -21.77 8.38 20.85
CA SER A 203 -21.89 9.29 21.99
C SER A 203 -21.12 10.59 21.86
N GLU A 204 -20.14 10.67 20.95
CA GLU A 204 -19.26 11.83 20.78
C GLU A 204 -19.42 12.48 19.40
N ILE A 205 -19.89 11.73 18.40
CA ILE A 205 -19.88 12.14 16.99
C ILE A 205 -20.73 13.39 16.72
N GLU A 206 -21.76 13.62 17.52
CA GLU A 206 -22.64 14.79 17.43
C GLU A 206 -21.99 16.07 17.99
N ASP A 207 -21.02 15.94 18.90
CA ASP A 207 -20.30 17.06 19.52
C ASP A 207 -19.06 17.51 18.73
N ILE A 208 -18.70 16.78 17.66
CA ILE A 208 -17.53 17.10 16.84
C ILE A 208 -17.79 18.37 16.03
N ASN A 209 -16.92 19.37 16.19
CA ASN A 209 -16.90 20.50 15.27
C ASN A 209 -16.20 20.10 13.96
N TRP A 210 -16.98 19.62 12.99
CA TRP A 210 -16.49 19.16 11.69
C TRP A 210 -15.75 20.23 10.86
N ALA A 211 -15.96 21.51 11.16
CA ALA A 211 -15.21 22.59 10.54
C ALA A 211 -13.81 22.77 11.15
N ALA A 212 -13.63 22.43 12.43
CA ALA A 212 -12.39 22.66 13.18
C ALA A 212 -11.33 21.58 12.85
N PRO A 213 -10.15 21.97 12.32
CA PRO A 213 -9.08 21.00 12.05
C PRO A 213 -8.56 20.29 13.30
N SER A 214 -8.59 20.98 14.46
CA SER A 214 -8.19 20.43 15.76
C SER A 214 -8.99 19.21 16.19
N ASP A 215 -10.27 19.18 15.81
CA ASP A 215 -11.23 18.18 16.29
C ASP A 215 -11.30 16.99 15.33
N THR A 216 -11.00 17.23 14.04
CA THR A 216 -11.22 16.29 12.94
C THR A 216 -9.96 15.54 12.51
N PHE A 217 -8.84 16.23 12.27
CA PHE A 217 -7.62 15.59 11.73
C PHE A 217 -7.01 14.52 12.65
N PRO A 218 -7.01 14.66 13.99
CA PRO A 218 -6.55 13.58 14.88
C PRO A 218 -7.39 12.30 14.80
N ARG A 219 -8.67 12.43 14.41
CA ARG A 219 -9.57 11.28 14.19
C ARG A 219 -9.34 10.68 12.82
N PHE A 220 -9.38 11.49 11.75
CA PHE A 220 -9.20 11.02 10.38
C PHE A 220 -7.82 10.41 10.10
N SER A 221 -6.75 10.86 10.77
CA SER A 221 -5.42 10.26 10.60
C SER A 221 -5.37 8.79 11.00
N GLN A 222 -6.24 8.34 11.90
CA GLN A 222 -6.31 6.93 12.31
C GLN A 222 -6.83 6.03 11.19
N LEU A 223 -7.63 6.59 10.26
CA LEU A 223 -8.15 5.87 9.09
C LEU A 223 -7.09 5.60 8.02
N LEU A 224 -5.91 6.19 8.11
CA LEU A 224 -4.76 5.80 7.27
C LEU A 224 -4.35 4.34 7.49
N GLY A 225 -4.77 3.73 8.60
CA GLY A 225 -4.59 2.29 8.87
C GLY A 225 -5.68 1.40 8.28
N CYS A 226 -6.71 1.97 7.65
CA CYS A 226 -7.80 1.23 7.01
C CYS A 226 -7.57 1.22 5.50
N GLU A 227 -7.27 0.06 4.93
CA GLU A 227 -6.87 -0.10 3.52
C GLU A 227 -7.91 0.51 2.55
N SER A 228 -9.21 0.36 2.87
CA SER A 228 -10.29 0.88 2.03
C SER A 228 -10.33 2.41 1.95
N TYR A 229 -9.79 3.11 2.97
CA TYR A 229 -9.93 4.57 3.12
C TYR A 229 -8.60 5.33 3.00
N ALA A 230 -7.48 4.65 3.18
CA ALA A 230 -6.16 5.28 3.27
C ALA A 230 -5.85 6.22 2.11
N TYR A 231 -6.17 5.81 0.87
CA TYR A 231 -5.94 6.64 -0.32
C TYR A 231 -6.74 7.95 -0.28
N ASN A 232 -8.06 7.88 -0.10
CA ASN A 232 -8.95 9.04 -0.10
C ASN A 232 -8.67 10.00 1.06
N VAL A 233 -8.38 9.44 2.25
CA VAL A 233 -7.96 10.23 3.40
C VAL A 233 -6.63 10.92 3.11
N LEU A 234 -5.64 10.20 2.56
CA LEU A 234 -4.34 10.79 2.22
C LEU A 234 -4.46 11.90 1.17
N LEU A 235 -5.32 11.71 0.17
CA LEU A 235 -5.59 12.71 -0.87
C LEU A 235 -6.16 14.00 -0.25
N GLY A 236 -7.14 13.88 0.66
CA GLY A 236 -7.67 15.02 1.41
C GLY A 236 -6.62 15.65 2.35
N PHE A 237 -5.83 14.85 3.06
CA PHE A 237 -4.73 15.36 3.88
C PHE A 237 -3.72 16.17 3.07
N THR A 238 -3.38 15.71 1.86
CA THR A 238 -2.34 16.35 1.02
C THR A 238 -2.70 17.81 0.69
N VAL A 239 -3.95 18.08 0.34
CA VAL A 239 -4.42 19.45 0.04
C VAL A 239 -4.53 20.33 1.28
N SER A 240 -4.67 19.75 2.48
CA SER A 240 -4.76 20.46 3.76
C SER A 240 -3.41 20.74 4.40
N VAL A 241 -2.44 19.85 4.27
CA VAL A 241 -1.04 20.05 4.71
C VAL A 241 -0.39 21.20 3.95
N GLY A 242 -0.68 21.33 2.65
CA GLY A 242 -0.29 22.47 1.82
C GLY A 242 -1.26 23.66 1.89
N GLY A 243 -2.15 23.70 2.89
CA GLY A 243 -3.21 24.69 3.01
C GLY A 243 -2.72 26.12 3.29
N ILE A 244 -3.63 27.10 3.14
CA ILE A 244 -3.31 28.53 3.27
C ILE A 244 -3.39 29.02 4.72
N THR A 245 -4.21 28.39 5.57
CA THR A 245 -4.41 28.82 6.96
C THR A 245 -3.47 28.09 7.91
N GLU A 246 -2.85 28.84 8.83
CA GLU A 246 -1.89 28.29 9.81
C GLU A 246 -2.50 27.15 10.65
N SER A 247 -3.75 27.31 11.10
CA SER A 247 -4.45 26.30 11.89
C SER A 247 -4.61 24.98 11.13
N LEU A 248 -5.06 25.04 9.87
CA LEU A 248 -5.24 23.86 9.03
C LEU A 248 -3.91 23.13 8.81
N VAL A 249 -2.86 23.86 8.44
CA VAL A 249 -1.53 23.29 8.23
C VAL A 249 -0.99 22.66 9.51
N LYS A 250 -1.11 23.35 10.65
CA LYS A 250 -0.65 22.89 11.95
C LYS A 250 -1.31 21.57 12.34
N PHE A 251 -2.64 21.51 12.35
CA PHE A 251 -3.36 20.32 12.85
C PHE A 251 -3.32 19.14 11.88
N SER A 252 -3.34 19.39 10.56
CA SER A 252 -3.18 18.33 9.56
C SER A 252 -1.78 17.70 9.61
N SER A 253 -0.72 18.53 9.61
CA SER A 253 0.67 18.06 9.66
C SER A 253 0.97 17.34 10.98
N THR A 254 0.56 17.91 12.11
CA THR A 254 0.78 17.30 13.43
C THR A 254 0.09 15.93 13.54
N SER A 255 -1.13 15.81 13.01
CA SER A 255 -1.86 14.54 13.02
C SER A 255 -1.20 13.49 12.13
N MET A 256 -0.70 13.89 10.96
CA MET A 256 0.04 12.99 10.06
C MET A 256 1.37 12.56 10.67
N GLU A 257 2.15 13.48 11.24
CA GLU A 257 3.40 13.16 11.94
C GLU A 257 3.16 12.21 13.13
N THR A 258 2.12 12.44 13.92
CA THR A 258 1.75 11.60 15.05
C THR A 258 1.44 10.17 14.60
N TYR A 259 0.68 10.04 13.51
CA TYR A 259 0.36 8.75 12.92
C TYR A 259 1.59 8.04 12.36
N LEU A 260 2.46 8.75 11.60
CA LEU A 260 3.69 8.18 11.05
C LEU A 260 4.66 7.72 12.16
N ARG A 261 4.81 8.50 13.23
CA ARG A 261 5.62 8.09 14.40
C ARG A 261 5.05 6.85 15.07
N LYS A 262 3.72 6.68 15.10
CA LYS A 262 3.07 5.47 15.62
C LYS A 262 3.43 4.26 14.76
N ILE A 263 3.37 4.35 13.43
CA ILE A 263 3.79 3.26 12.52
C ILE A 263 5.28 2.95 12.72
N GLN A 264 6.14 3.98 12.74
CA GLN A 264 7.57 3.80 12.91
C GLN A 264 7.90 3.11 14.25
N LYS A 265 7.18 3.45 15.32
CA LYS A 265 7.33 2.78 16.62
C LYS A 265 6.94 1.31 16.54
N VAL A 266 5.86 0.97 15.83
CA VAL A 266 5.44 -0.43 15.62
C VAL A 266 6.52 -1.19 14.83
N GLU A 267 7.04 -0.61 13.75
CA GLU A 267 8.13 -1.19 12.96
C GLU A 267 9.39 -1.39 13.82
N GLN A 268 9.75 -0.42 14.66
CA GLN A 268 10.86 -0.55 15.61
C GLN A 268 10.65 -1.66 16.65
N GLN A 269 9.42 -1.86 17.14
CA GLN A 269 9.14 -2.99 18.04
C GLN A 269 9.20 -4.33 17.29
N LEU A 270 8.75 -4.37 16.03
CA LEU A 270 8.87 -5.57 15.19
C LEU A 270 10.35 -5.92 14.94
N HIS A 271 11.22 -4.93 14.74
CA HIS A 271 12.65 -5.16 14.67
C HIS A 271 13.25 -5.76 15.95
N LYS A 272 12.67 -5.51 17.14
CA LYS A 272 13.13 -6.14 18.39
C LYS A 272 12.82 -7.64 18.46
N VAL A 273 11.78 -8.11 17.79
CA VAL A 273 11.45 -9.54 17.72
C VAL A 273 12.11 -10.26 16.55
N SER A 274 12.64 -9.52 15.59
CA SER A 274 13.32 -10.05 14.40
C SER A 274 14.56 -10.90 14.75
N ILE A 275 15.46 -10.42 15.62
CA ILE A 275 16.64 -11.20 16.04
C ILE A 275 16.23 -12.48 16.79
N PRO A 276 15.34 -12.45 17.80
CA PRO A 276 14.81 -13.68 18.40
C PRO A 276 14.18 -14.64 17.41
N LEU A 277 13.43 -14.15 16.42
CA LEU A 277 12.79 -14.98 15.39
C LEU A 277 13.83 -15.65 14.48
N LEU A 278 14.84 -14.92 14.01
CA LEU A 278 15.94 -15.47 13.21
C LEU A 278 16.70 -16.56 13.98
N LYS A 279 16.97 -16.33 15.27
CA LYS A 279 17.60 -17.34 16.14
C LYS A 279 16.72 -18.57 16.35
N MET A 280 15.41 -18.39 16.49
CA MET A 280 14.48 -19.51 16.57
C MET A 280 14.46 -20.31 15.26
N LEU A 281 14.42 -19.63 14.10
CA LEU A 281 14.47 -20.27 12.79
C LEU A 281 15.76 -21.06 12.59
N ASP A 282 16.92 -20.48 12.91
CA ASP A 282 18.20 -21.20 12.93
C ASP A 282 18.12 -22.47 13.81
N GLN A 283 17.62 -22.35 15.04
CA GLN A 283 17.50 -23.52 15.92
C GLN A 283 16.59 -24.62 15.36
N LEU A 284 15.52 -24.27 14.64
CA LEU A 284 14.63 -25.25 14.04
C LEU A 284 15.27 -25.92 12.82
N LEU A 285 15.97 -25.14 11.98
CA LEU A 285 16.73 -25.63 10.82
C LEU A 285 17.88 -26.54 11.25
N SER A 286 18.72 -26.08 12.17
CA SER A 286 19.90 -26.79 12.67
C SER A 286 19.57 -28.07 13.43
N LYS A 287 18.33 -28.21 13.94
CA LYS A 287 17.84 -29.43 14.61
C LYS A 287 17.14 -30.42 13.66
N GLY A 288 17.11 -30.14 12.36
CA GLY A 288 16.47 -31.00 11.37
C GLY A 288 14.95 -31.05 11.46
N SER A 289 14.31 -30.04 12.07
CA SER A 289 12.85 -30.00 12.25
C SER A 289 12.08 -29.99 10.92
N PHE A 290 12.78 -29.66 9.84
CA PHE A 290 12.25 -29.50 8.49
C PHE A 290 12.88 -30.46 7.47
N ASP A 291 13.65 -31.47 7.89
CA ASP A 291 14.35 -32.39 6.97
C ASP A 291 13.39 -33.15 6.03
N VAL A 292 12.17 -33.42 6.51
CA VAL A 292 11.10 -34.01 5.69
C VAL A 292 10.82 -33.16 4.43
N LEU A 293 10.97 -31.84 4.53
CA LEU A 293 10.73 -30.89 3.45
C LEU A 293 11.92 -30.78 2.49
N ALA A 294 13.12 -31.26 2.85
CA ALA A 294 14.28 -31.22 1.98
C ALA A 294 14.16 -32.18 0.78
N THR A 295 13.34 -33.23 0.91
CA THR A 295 13.11 -34.24 -0.14
C THR A 295 12.03 -33.86 -1.16
N ASP A 296 11.21 -32.85 -0.86
CA ASP A 296 10.10 -32.40 -1.71
C ASP A 296 10.51 -31.18 -2.55
N THR A 297 10.89 -31.42 -3.81
CA THR A 297 11.27 -30.36 -4.75
C THR A 297 10.12 -29.42 -5.14
N SER A 298 8.87 -29.75 -4.81
CA SER A 298 7.71 -28.88 -5.07
C SER A 298 7.42 -27.89 -3.93
N ASN A 299 8.08 -28.06 -2.79
CA ASN A 299 7.81 -27.28 -1.59
C ASN A 299 8.41 -25.86 -1.68
N THR A 300 7.59 -24.83 -1.46
CA THR A 300 8.04 -23.43 -1.48
C THR A 300 8.64 -22.96 -0.15
N PHE A 301 8.47 -23.71 0.94
CA PHE A 301 8.88 -23.30 2.28
C PHE A 301 10.34 -22.84 2.37
N PRO A 302 11.36 -23.56 1.84
CA PRO A 302 12.75 -23.13 1.96
C PRO A 302 13.03 -21.84 1.19
N ILE A 303 12.39 -21.66 0.03
CA ILE A 303 12.54 -20.46 -0.79
C ILE A 303 11.83 -19.26 -0.15
N ASP A 304 10.68 -19.49 0.48
CA ASP A 304 9.91 -18.45 1.17
C ASP A 304 10.67 -17.97 2.42
N ILE A 305 11.25 -18.88 3.20
CA ILE A 305 12.12 -18.51 4.34
C ILE A 305 13.33 -17.72 3.84
N PHE A 306 13.95 -18.09 2.72
CA PHE A 306 15.04 -17.32 2.13
C PHE A 306 14.59 -15.89 1.77
N GLU A 307 13.51 -15.73 1.02
CA GLU A 307 13.05 -14.41 0.54
C GLU A 307 12.60 -13.51 1.70
N LEU A 308 11.89 -14.06 2.68
CA LEU A 308 11.51 -13.34 3.90
C LEU A 308 12.74 -12.91 4.71
N THR A 309 13.71 -13.80 4.92
CA THR A 309 14.96 -13.47 5.64
C THR A 309 15.75 -12.40 4.91
N LYS A 310 15.87 -12.50 3.57
CA LYS A 310 16.56 -11.52 2.73
C LYS A 310 15.88 -10.15 2.78
N LYS A 311 14.54 -10.12 2.70
CA LYS A 311 13.75 -8.89 2.82
C LYS A 311 13.96 -8.23 4.18
N GLU A 312 14.00 -9.03 5.25
CA GLU A 312 14.13 -8.55 6.61
C GLU A 312 15.51 -7.92 6.91
N ILE A 313 16.57 -8.36 6.23
CA ILE A 313 17.92 -7.77 6.36
C ILE A 313 18.23 -6.69 5.31
N LEU A 314 17.32 -6.45 4.36
CA LEU A 314 17.52 -5.46 3.31
C LEU A 314 17.73 -4.07 3.94
N ARG A 315 18.87 -3.44 3.63
CA ARG A 315 19.29 -2.13 4.19
C ARG A 315 19.44 -2.11 5.73
N SER A 316 19.50 -3.26 6.40
CA SER A 316 19.74 -3.30 7.85
C SER A 316 21.16 -2.88 8.20
N GLY A 317 21.29 -1.99 9.18
CA GLY A 317 22.56 -1.56 9.75
C GLY A 317 22.95 -2.29 11.04
N ASP A 318 22.15 -3.25 11.50
CA ASP A 318 22.37 -3.96 12.76
C ASP A 318 23.27 -5.20 12.56
N PRO A 319 24.51 -5.22 13.07
CA PRO A 319 25.41 -6.36 12.91
C PRO A 319 24.87 -7.66 13.52
N HIS A 320 24.11 -7.60 14.61
CA HIS A 320 23.58 -8.79 15.27
C HIS A 320 22.48 -9.45 14.44
N LYS A 321 21.64 -8.65 13.79
CA LYS A 321 20.61 -9.12 12.86
C LYS A 321 21.21 -9.78 11.62
N LEU A 322 22.24 -9.16 11.05
CA LEU A 322 22.97 -9.69 9.91
C LEU A 322 23.64 -11.03 10.25
N MET A 323 24.28 -11.14 11.41
CA MET A 323 24.85 -12.39 11.90
C MET A 323 23.79 -13.48 12.09
N ALA A 324 22.66 -13.17 12.75
CA ALA A 324 21.57 -14.13 12.94
C ALA A 324 20.95 -14.60 11.61
N SER A 325 20.89 -13.73 10.59
CA SER A 325 20.45 -14.14 9.25
C SER A 325 21.44 -15.06 8.54
N ALA A 326 22.74 -14.90 8.80
CA ALA A 326 23.75 -15.80 8.25
C ALA A 326 23.57 -17.23 8.78
N ASP A 327 23.22 -17.39 10.06
CA ASP A 327 22.88 -18.69 10.66
C ASP A 327 21.70 -19.34 9.91
N VAL A 328 20.62 -18.59 9.66
CA VAL A 328 19.46 -19.06 8.89
C VAL A 328 19.85 -19.47 7.46
N PHE A 329 20.63 -18.65 6.74
CA PHE A 329 21.07 -19.00 5.39
C PHE A 329 21.95 -20.25 5.36
N CYS A 330 22.78 -20.47 6.40
CA CYS A 330 23.57 -21.70 6.54
C CYS A 330 22.66 -22.92 6.73
N GLY A 331 21.64 -22.85 7.58
CA GLY A 331 20.66 -23.93 7.75
C GLY A 331 19.85 -24.23 6.48
N LEU A 332 19.70 -23.25 5.59
CA LEU A 332 19.02 -23.44 4.29
C LEU A 332 19.88 -24.15 3.22
N LEU A 333 21.17 -24.39 3.46
CA LEU A 333 22.08 -25.02 2.48
C LEU A 333 21.72 -26.48 2.19
N HIS A 334 21.15 -27.18 3.17
CA HIS A 334 20.75 -28.58 3.06
C HIS A 334 19.52 -28.80 2.15
N PHE A 335 18.80 -27.74 1.79
CA PHE A 335 17.62 -27.85 0.91
C PHE A 335 18.02 -27.87 -0.58
N GLY A 336 17.02 -28.03 -1.45
CA GLY A 336 17.22 -28.16 -2.90
C GLY A 336 18.06 -27.05 -3.55
N GLU A 337 18.59 -27.37 -4.73
CA GLU A 337 19.62 -26.60 -5.45
C GLU A 337 19.31 -25.10 -5.58
N ALA A 338 18.05 -24.75 -5.89
CA ALA A 338 17.63 -23.36 -6.05
C ALA A 338 17.79 -22.54 -4.76
N THR A 339 17.38 -23.10 -3.62
CA THR A 339 17.51 -22.47 -2.30
C THR A 339 18.98 -22.42 -1.89
N ARG A 340 19.72 -23.52 -2.07
CA ARG A 340 21.16 -23.60 -1.77
C ARG A 340 21.96 -22.53 -2.50
N LYS A 341 21.79 -22.40 -3.83
CA LYS A 341 22.49 -21.38 -4.64
C LYS A 341 22.17 -19.96 -4.18
N LYS A 342 20.91 -19.68 -3.86
CA LYS A 342 20.49 -18.36 -3.35
C LYS A 342 21.10 -18.06 -1.98
N SER A 343 21.06 -19.02 -1.05
CA SER A 343 21.65 -18.90 0.28
C SER A 343 23.17 -18.70 0.22
N LEU A 344 23.89 -19.48 -0.57
CA LEU A 344 25.34 -19.30 -0.77
C LEU A 344 25.67 -17.92 -1.36
N THR A 345 24.91 -17.47 -2.36
CA THR A 345 25.08 -16.13 -2.93
C THR A 345 24.93 -15.04 -1.86
N GLN A 346 23.93 -15.17 -1.00
CA GLN A 346 23.66 -14.21 0.07
C GLN A 346 24.73 -14.26 1.18
N LEU A 347 25.23 -15.44 1.54
CA LEU A 347 26.35 -15.61 2.46
C LEU A 347 27.63 -14.97 1.92
N LEU A 348 27.96 -15.17 0.65
CA LEU A 348 29.11 -14.55 0.00
C LEU A 348 29.00 -13.01 -0.08
N ILE A 349 27.78 -12.45 -0.11
CA ILE A 349 27.57 -11.02 0.08
C ILE A 349 27.91 -10.58 1.51
N LEU A 350 27.49 -11.35 2.52
CA LEU A 350 27.72 -11.04 3.94
C LEU A 350 29.20 -11.20 4.37
N VAL A 351 29.92 -12.15 3.79
CA VAL A 351 31.38 -12.32 3.94
C VAL A 351 32.15 -11.08 3.44
N CYS A 352 31.55 -10.28 2.56
CA CYS A 352 32.08 -9.00 2.07
C CYS A 352 31.38 -7.76 2.66
N HIS A 353 30.70 -7.89 3.80
CA HIS A 353 29.97 -6.77 4.40
C HIS A 353 30.89 -5.68 4.98
N LYS A 354 30.42 -4.43 5.08
CA LYS A 354 31.19 -3.30 5.64
C LYS A 354 31.58 -3.45 7.11
N TYR A 355 31.00 -4.41 7.83
CA TYR A 355 31.27 -4.65 9.25
C TYR A 355 32.16 -5.90 9.39
N PRO A 356 33.42 -5.77 9.85
CA PRO A 356 34.35 -6.89 9.99
C PRO A 356 33.80 -8.08 10.79
N ARG A 357 33.10 -7.80 11.89
CA ARG A 357 32.46 -8.81 12.74
C ARG A 357 31.43 -9.67 12.00
N VAL A 358 30.66 -9.07 11.09
CA VAL A 358 29.68 -9.80 10.25
C VAL A 358 30.43 -10.72 9.29
N ARG A 359 31.51 -10.24 8.66
CA ARG A 359 32.34 -11.03 7.74
C ARG A 359 32.90 -12.29 8.40
N LYS A 360 33.60 -12.10 9.53
CA LYS A 360 34.21 -13.20 10.31
C LYS A 360 33.17 -14.21 10.79
N THR A 361 32.04 -13.75 11.32
CA THR A 361 30.98 -14.65 11.79
C THR A 361 30.39 -15.45 10.64
N THR A 362 30.12 -14.80 9.51
CA THR A 362 29.56 -15.47 8.32
C THR A 362 30.52 -16.52 7.78
N ALA A 363 31.81 -16.20 7.67
CA ALA A 363 32.82 -17.15 7.19
C ALA A 363 32.95 -18.38 8.10
N ASN A 364 32.99 -18.17 9.42
CA ASN A 364 33.01 -19.27 10.39
C ASN A 364 31.75 -20.14 10.29
N LYS A 365 30.57 -19.51 10.17
CA LYS A 365 29.30 -20.23 10.06
C LYS A 365 29.17 -21.01 8.77
N LEU A 366 29.64 -20.45 7.66
CA LEU A 366 29.70 -21.17 6.40
C LEU A 366 30.66 -22.36 6.50
N TYR A 367 31.84 -22.20 7.12
CA TYR A 367 32.75 -23.31 7.39
C TYR A 367 32.07 -24.42 8.22
N GLU A 368 31.40 -24.07 9.34
CA GLU A 368 30.65 -25.02 10.17
C GLU A 368 29.56 -25.75 9.36
N ALA A 369 28.86 -25.04 8.47
CA ALA A 369 27.83 -25.62 7.62
C ALA A 369 28.40 -26.59 6.56
N LEU A 370 29.55 -26.27 5.95
CA LEU A 370 30.24 -27.15 5.01
C LEU A 370 30.79 -28.42 5.68
N VAL A 371 31.16 -28.34 6.96
CA VAL A 371 31.51 -29.54 7.76
C VAL A 371 30.27 -30.41 8.02
N THR A 372 29.09 -29.80 8.14
CA THR A 372 27.84 -30.49 8.47
C THR A 372 27.16 -31.09 7.24
N TYR A 373 27.24 -30.38 6.11
CA TYR A 373 26.59 -30.73 4.84
C TYR A 373 27.67 -30.89 3.76
N ASP A 374 28.02 -32.13 3.44
CA ASP A 374 29.08 -32.49 2.49
C ASP A 374 28.67 -32.28 1.03
N ASP A 375 27.38 -32.20 0.73
CA ASP A 375 26.86 -32.06 -0.64
C ASP A 375 26.70 -30.60 -1.13
N VAL A 376 27.17 -29.62 -0.35
CA VAL A 376 26.91 -28.20 -0.63
C VAL A 376 27.81 -27.64 -1.74
N VAL A 377 29.07 -28.09 -1.80
CA VAL A 377 30.09 -27.66 -2.79
C VAL A 377 30.72 -28.91 -3.42
N PRO A 378 31.33 -28.82 -4.62
CA PRO A 378 32.00 -29.96 -5.24
C PRO A 378 33.15 -30.48 -4.37
N ASP A 379 33.28 -31.81 -4.26
CA ASP A 379 34.30 -32.47 -3.44
C ASP A 379 35.73 -32.05 -3.83
N GLU A 380 35.97 -31.75 -5.12
CA GLU A 380 37.29 -31.39 -5.62
C GLU A 380 37.79 -30.04 -5.09
N VAL A 381 36.89 -29.16 -4.64
CA VAL A 381 37.21 -27.81 -4.17
C VAL A 381 36.88 -27.59 -2.69
N LEU A 382 36.31 -28.60 -2.01
CA LEU A 382 35.84 -28.48 -0.62
C LEU A 382 36.99 -28.08 0.33
N ASP A 383 38.12 -28.79 0.27
CA ASP A 383 39.29 -28.53 1.13
C ASP A 383 39.88 -27.13 0.89
N ASP A 384 39.94 -26.69 -0.37
CA ASP A 384 40.45 -25.36 -0.75
C ASP A 384 39.50 -24.25 -0.25
N VAL A 385 38.19 -24.44 -0.40
CA VAL A 385 37.17 -23.51 0.11
C VAL A 385 37.23 -23.43 1.63
N MET A 386 37.34 -24.57 2.32
CA MET A 386 37.42 -24.62 3.78
C MET A 386 38.71 -23.98 4.32
N THR A 387 39.85 -24.23 3.67
CA THR A 387 41.12 -23.56 3.96
C THR A 387 40.99 -22.05 3.78
N MET A 388 40.43 -21.60 2.66
CA MET A 388 40.25 -20.18 2.40
C MET A 388 39.31 -19.49 3.40
N LEU A 389 38.23 -20.16 3.83
CA LEU A 389 37.30 -19.63 4.83
C LEU A 389 37.96 -19.46 6.21
N SER A 390 38.81 -20.40 6.60
CA SER A 390 39.43 -20.45 7.94
C SER A 390 40.71 -19.63 8.07
N GLU A 391 41.57 -19.61 7.03
CA GLU A 391 42.86 -18.91 7.05
C GLU A 391 42.75 -17.42 6.70
N THR A 392 41.67 -17.02 6.03
CA THR A 392 41.48 -15.61 5.64
C THR A 392 41.27 -14.70 6.85
N VAL A 393 42.04 -13.62 6.93
CA VAL A 393 41.84 -12.55 7.90
C VAL A 393 40.70 -11.63 7.45
N TRP A 394 39.47 -11.99 7.82
CA TRP A 394 38.25 -11.27 7.46
C TRP A 394 38.13 -9.85 8.06
N ASP A 395 39.11 -9.40 8.83
CA ASP A 395 39.19 -8.04 9.35
C ASP A 395 39.85 -7.05 8.36
N ASN A 396 40.52 -7.55 7.31
CA ASN A 396 41.21 -6.76 6.30
C ASN A 396 40.28 -5.84 5.47
N ASP A 397 40.90 -4.96 4.67
CA ASP A 397 40.19 -4.03 3.80
C ASP A 397 39.26 -4.73 2.81
N LEU A 398 38.12 -4.08 2.51
CA LEU A 398 37.12 -4.63 1.60
C LEU A 398 37.66 -4.90 0.19
N SER A 399 38.68 -4.17 -0.26
CA SER A 399 39.34 -4.41 -1.55
C SER A 399 40.03 -5.76 -1.61
N GLU A 400 40.65 -6.21 -0.51
CA GLU A 400 41.32 -7.50 -0.39
C GLU A 400 40.30 -8.62 -0.25
N VAL A 401 39.37 -8.45 0.71
CA VAL A 401 38.33 -9.43 0.99
C VAL A 401 37.46 -9.70 -0.25
N ARG A 402 37.21 -8.70 -1.10
CA ARG A 402 36.47 -8.86 -2.35
C ARG A 402 37.16 -9.76 -3.35
N LYS A 403 38.50 -9.77 -3.41
CA LYS A 403 39.26 -10.65 -4.30
C LYS A 403 39.06 -12.10 -3.86
N ILE A 404 39.32 -12.37 -2.59
CA ILE A 404 39.14 -13.68 -1.95
C ILE A 404 37.72 -14.19 -2.15
N ARG A 405 36.70 -13.36 -1.89
CA ARG A 405 35.29 -13.73 -2.09
C ARG A 405 34.95 -14.00 -3.57
N ASN A 406 35.59 -13.32 -4.51
CA ASN A 406 35.40 -13.62 -5.94
C ASN A 406 36.04 -14.96 -6.32
N ASP A 407 37.18 -15.29 -5.73
CA ASP A 407 37.85 -16.59 -5.92
C ASP A 407 36.99 -17.71 -5.32
N LEU A 408 36.40 -17.51 -4.13
CA LEU A 408 35.38 -18.40 -3.56
C LEU A 408 34.18 -18.58 -4.51
N CYS A 409 33.68 -17.51 -5.13
CA CYS A 409 32.58 -17.60 -6.08
C CYS A 409 32.94 -18.46 -7.30
N ASP A 410 34.17 -18.31 -7.82
CA ASP A 410 34.66 -19.08 -8.97
C ASP A 410 34.78 -20.56 -8.63
N MET A 411 35.35 -20.90 -7.47
CA MET A 411 35.48 -22.30 -7.02
C MET A 411 34.13 -22.98 -6.80
N ILE A 412 33.18 -22.27 -6.16
CA ILE A 412 31.85 -22.82 -5.84
C ILE A 412 30.92 -22.82 -7.06
N GLY A 413 31.24 -22.08 -8.12
CA GLY A 413 30.42 -21.96 -9.33
C GLY A 413 29.20 -21.03 -9.17
N ILE A 414 29.35 -19.96 -8.37
CA ILE A 414 28.30 -18.96 -8.13
C ILE A 414 28.65 -17.62 -8.80
N LEU A 415 27.62 -16.91 -9.28
CA LEU A 415 27.81 -15.60 -9.88
C LEU A 415 28.37 -14.59 -8.86
N LYS A 416 29.44 -13.91 -9.26
CA LYS A 416 30.10 -12.87 -8.45
C LYS A 416 29.13 -11.73 -8.12
N PRO A 417 28.92 -11.38 -6.85
CA PRO A 417 28.07 -10.25 -6.50
C PRO A 417 28.69 -8.93 -6.95
N VAL A 418 27.97 -8.18 -7.78
CA VAL A 418 28.37 -6.88 -8.34
C VAL A 418 27.85 -5.74 -7.48
N VAL A 419 28.65 -4.68 -7.31
CA VAL A 419 28.21 -3.46 -6.63
C VAL A 419 27.28 -2.68 -7.56
N VAL A 420 26.04 -2.46 -7.14
CA VAL A 420 25.14 -1.54 -7.86
C VAL A 420 25.71 -0.12 -7.70
N ALA A 421 26.20 0.46 -8.80
CA ALA A 421 26.72 1.82 -8.80
C ALA A 421 25.57 2.80 -8.48
N LYS A 422 25.80 3.72 -7.52
CA LYS A 422 24.91 4.88 -7.35
C LYS A 422 25.06 5.76 -8.58
N SER A 423 23.98 6.02 -9.32
CA SER A 423 23.97 7.08 -10.32
C SER A 423 24.35 8.39 -9.63
N LYS A 424 25.47 8.98 -10.02
CA LYS A 424 25.78 10.37 -9.67
C LYS A 424 24.94 11.22 -10.62
N THR A 425 23.83 11.76 -10.12
CA THR A 425 23.19 12.92 -10.75
C THR A 425 24.23 14.05 -10.77
N SER A 426 24.72 14.38 -11.96
CA SER A 426 25.61 15.50 -12.18
C SER A 426 24.82 16.80 -12.05
N ASP A 427 25.07 17.52 -10.95
CA ASP A 427 24.73 18.93 -10.83
C ASP A 427 25.39 19.70 -11.97
N THR A 428 24.61 20.04 -12.99
CA THR A 428 25.04 20.94 -14.05
C THR A 428 24.64 22.34 -13.60
N LYS A 429 25.56 23.04 -12.91
CA LYS A 429 25.45 24.49 -12.73
C LYS A 429 25.62 25.13 -14.10
N THR A 430 24.52 25.62 -14.68
CA THR A 430 24.56 26.57 -15.78
C THR A 430 25.06 27.91 -15.25
N GLU A 431 26.31 28.24 -15.59
CA GLU A 431 26.82 29.61 -15.58
C GLU A 431 26.08 30.43 -16.65
N THR A 432 25.44 31.52 -16.23
CA THR A 432 24.95 32.58 -17.11
C THR A 432 26.13 33.41 -17.62
N PRO A 433 26.29 33.63 -18.94
CA PRO A 433 27.28 34.55 -19.44
C PRO A 433 26.74 35.99 -19.38
N ASP A 434 27.58 36.88 -18.86
CA ASP A 434 27.44 38.34 -18.95
C ASP A 434 27.07 38.80 -20.37
N ARG A 435 26.00 39.59 -20.48
CA ARG A 435 25.94 40.81 -21.29
C ARG A 435 24.67 41.62 -21.03
#